data_AF-A0A353RVR8-F1
#
_entry.id   AF-A0A353RVR8-F1
#
_cell.length_a   1.000
_cell.length_b   1.000
_cell.length_c   1.000
_cell.angle_alpha   90.00
_cell.angle_beta   90.00
_cell.angle_gamma   90.00
#
_symmetry.space_group_name_H-M   'P 1'
#
loop_
_entity.id
_entity.type
_entity.pdbx_description
1 polymer ?
#
loop_
_entity_poly.entity_id
_entity_poly.type
_entity_poly.pdbx_seq_one_letter_code
_entity_poly.pdbx_strand_id
1 'polypeptide(L)'
;MDKKTKDLLAFGYGLALIIPFIIILRSMKYSMSFSSFFIVFAAGLVFLLYVVTRIINLKPSINIWILYPQFCVLTFEIIHGAGFVSTFLLTLSAIILILTIHKPDSLEPLLAVWMKGAHFIGSVITNAILIIFFYCVLSPVGLIFRLIKKDLLDRRIDHKADSYWNIEKEIKFNKEHCLRQF
;
A
#
# COMPACT_ATOMS: atom_id res chain seq x y z
N MET A 1 1.17 -0.18 -24.99
CA MET A 1 0.35 -0.95 -24.03
C MET A 1 -0.41 0.05 -23.19
N ASP A 2 -1.73 -0.04 -23.19
CA ASP A 2 -2.61 0.86 -22.45
C ASP A 2 -2.35 0.76 -20.93
N LYS A 3 -2.60 1.85 -20.20
CA LYS A 3 -2.44 1.92 -18.74
C LYS A 3 -3.33 0.89 -18.05
N LYS A 4 -4.55 0.71 -18.55
CA LYS A 4 -5.50 -0.31 -18.06
C LYS A 4 -4.92 -1.72 -18.17
N THR A 5 -4.38 -2.08 -19.33
CA THR A 5 -3.75 -3.40 -19.53
C THR A 5 -2.52 -3.61 -18.64
N LYS A 6 -1.73 -2.56 -18.37
CA LYS A 6 -0.61 -2.62 -17.40
C LYS A 6 -1.07 -2.95 -15.98
N ASP A 7 -2.16 -2.34 -15.55
CA ASP A 7 -2.69 -2.55 -14.19
C ASP A 7 -3.37 -3.92 -14.07
N LEU A 8 -4.07 -4.38 -15.11
CA LEU A 8 -4.64 -5.73 -15.17
C LEU A 8 -3.57 -6.83 -15.13
N LEU A 9 -2.49 -6.67 -15.92
CA LEU A 9 -1.37 -7.62 -15.90
C LEU A 9 -0.67 -7.63 -14.54
N ALA A 10 -0.44 -6.46 -13.93
CA ALA A 10 0.17 -6.37 -12.60
C ALA A 10 -0.70 -7.02 -11.52
N PHE A 11 -2.02 -6.84 -11.59
CA PHE A 11 -2.94 -7.48 -10.66
C PHE A 11 -2.94 -9.01 -10.83
N GLY A 12 -3.05 -9.51 -12.06
CA GLY A 12 -3.02 -10.94 -12.36
C GLY A 12 -1.73 -11.62 -11.91
N TYR A 13 -0.58 -11.01 -12.20
CA TYR A 13 0.72 -11.52 -11.75
C TYR A 13 0.87 -11.51 -10.22
N GLY A 14 0.42 -10.44 -9.56
CA GLY A 14 0.45 -10.36 -8.10
C GLY A 14 -0.40 -11.47 -7.46
N LEU A 15 -1.61 -11.68 -7.97
CA LEU A 15 -2.54 -12.69 -7.45
C LEU A 15 -2.00 -14.12 -7.66
N ALA A 16 -1.39 -14.38 -8.83
CA ALA A 16 -0.72 -15.65 -9.12
C ALA A 16 0.53 -15.89 -8.26
N LEU A 17 1.20 -14.86 -7.74
CA LEU A 17 2.36 -15.02 -6.84
C LEU A 17 1.98 -15.22 -5.38
N ILE A 18 0.86 -14.66 -4.93
CA ILE A 18 0.40 -14.76 -3.54
C ILE A 18 0.06 -16.22 -3.19
N ILE A 19 -0.59 -16.94 -4.10
CA ILE A 19 -1.05 -18.31 -3.87
C ILE A 19 0.10 -19.30 -3.56
N PRO A 20 1.15 -19.43 -4.40
CA PRO A 20 2.28 -20.30 -4.08
C PRO A 20 3.05 -19.81 -2.85
N PHE A 21 3.13 -18.50 -2.61
CA PHE A 21 3.77 -17.95 -1.42
C PHE A 21 3.06 -18.38 -0.13
N ILE A 22 1.73 -18.38 -0.09
CA ILE A 22 0.94 -18.86 1.05
C ILE A 22 1.17 -20.36 1.29
N ILE A 23 1.23 -21.17 0.22
CA ILE A 23 1.49 -22.62 0.32
C ILE A 23 2.88 -22.86 0.92
N ILE A 24 3.88 -22.10 0.47
CA ILE A 24 5.25 -22.16 0.98
C ILE A 24 5.29 -21.79 2.48
N LEU A 25 4.63 -20.68 2.87
CA LEU A 25 4.57 -20.29 4.29
C LEU A 25 3.88 -21.34 5.17
N ARG A 26 2.82 -21.98 4.68
CA ARG A 26 2.16 -23.08 5.40
C ARG A 26 3.07 -24.28 5.55
N SER A 27 3.82 -24.63 4.50
CA SER A 27 4.75 -25.74 4.49
C SER A 27 5.85 -25.61 5.56
N MET A 28 6.37 -24.40 5.75
CA MET A 28 7.38 -24.07 6.78
C MET A 28 6.95 -24.43 8.21
N LYS A 29 5.64 -24.37 8.51
CA LYS A 29 5.13 -24.68 9.85
C LYS A 29 5.20 -26.18 10.18
N TYR A 30 5.32 -27.05 9.16
CA TYR A 30 5.13 -28.49 9.32
C TYR A 30 6.39 -29.33 9.08
N SER A 31 7.29 -28.92 8.20
CA SER A 31 8.51 -29.69 7.87
C SER A 31 9.70 -28.77 7.65
N MET A 32 10.50 -28.57 8.69
CA MET A 32 11.70 -27.75 8.63
C MET A 32 12.90 -28.61 8.18
N SER A 33 12.86 -29.06 6.91
CA SER A 33 14.00 -29.71 6.25
C SER A 33 14.85 -28.67 5.51
N PHE A 34 16.17 -28.88 5.44
CA PHE A 34 17.14 -27.96 4.82
C PHE A 34 16.82 -27.63 3.36
N SER A 35 16.20 -28.57 2.62
CA SER A 35 15.77 -28.35 1.24
C SER A 35 14.61 -27.36 1.10
N SER A 36 13.65 -27.37 2.05
CA SER A 36 12.52 -26.44 2.05
C SER A 36 12.96 -24.99 2.20
N PHE A 37 14.06 -24.75 2.94
CA PHE A 37 14.61 -23.41 3.15
C PHE A 37 15.06 -22.75 1.85
N PHE A 38 15.77 -23.48 0.97
CA PHE A 38 16.23 -22.95 -0.31
C PHE A 38 15.08 -22.60 -1.25
N ILE A 39 14.02 -23.41 -1.27
CA ILE A 39 12.82 -23.15 -2.07
C ILE A 39 12.15 -21.85 -1.62
N VAL A 40 12.03 -21.64 -0.31
CA VAL A 40 11.44 -20.42 0.26
C VAL A 40 12.29 -19.19 -0.05
N PHE A 41 13.61 -19.30 0.13
CA PHE A 41 14.54 -18.22 -0.17
C PHE A 41 14.47 -17.82 -1.65
N ALA A 42 14.45 -18.79 -2.56
CA ALA A 42 14.35 -18.54 -3.99
C ALA A 42 12.98 -17.94 -4.39
N ALA A 43 11.88 -18.41 -3.79
CA ALA A 43 10.55 -17.82 -4.01
C ALA A 43 10.46 -16.37 -3.47
N GLY A 44 11.04 -16.10 -2.30
CA GLY A 44 11.14 -14.77 -1.72
C GLY A 44 11.99 -13.82 -2.58
N LEU A 45 13.08 -14.32 -3.16
CA LEU A 45 13.92 -13.58 -4.11
C LEU A 45 13.16 -13.24 -5.39
N VAL A 46 12.40 -14.19 -5.95
CA VAL A 46 11.54 -13.93 -7.12
C VAL A 46 10.46 -12.90 -6.81
N PHE A 47 9.85 -12.96 -5.62
CA PHE A 47 8.90 -11.94 -5.17
C PHE A 47 9.57 -10.56 -5.06
N LEU A 48 10.77 -10.48 -4.50
CA LEU A 48 11.55 -9.25 -4.42
C LEU A 48 11.88 -8.71 -5.81
N LEU A 49 12.29 -9.57 -6.75
CA LEU A 49 12.52 -9.18 -8.14
C LEU A 49 11.25 -8.67 -8.81
N TYR A 50 10.09 -9.27 -8.53
CA TYR A 50 8.81 -8.76 -9.01
C TYR A 50 8.52 -7.34 -8.48
N VAL A 51 8.74 -7.10 -7.19
CA VAL A 51 8.62 -5.75 -6.60
C VAL A 51 9.57 -4.76 -7.27
N VAL A 52 10.84 -5.16 -7.48
CA VAL A 52 11.85 -4.34 -8.14
C VAL A 52 11.46 -4.02 -9.59
N THR A 53 11.00 -5.00 -10.36
CA THR A 53 10.54 -4.76 -11.74
C THR A 53 9.34 -3.82 -11.79
N ARG A 54 8.46 -3.84 -10.78
CA ARG A 54 7.33 -2.90 -10.67
C ARG A 54 7.80 -1.48 -10.37
N ILE A 55 8.77 -1.30 -9.47
CA ILE A 55 9.34 0.02 -9.15
C ILE A 55 9.98 0.64 -10.39
N ILE A 56 10.66 -0.16 -11.21
CA ILE A 56 11.40 0.28 -12.41
C ILE A 56 10.48 0.42 -13.65
N ASN A 57 9.19 0.11 -13.53
CA ASN A 57 8.18 0.22 -14.60
C ASN A 57 8.57 -0.51 -15.90
N LEU A 58 9.28 -1.63 -15.77
CA LEU A 58 9.63 -2.52 -16.88
C LEU A 58 8.36 -3.12 -17.50
N LYS A 59 8.36 -3.33 -18.82
CA LYS A 59 7.21 -3.90 -19.53
C LYS A 59 6.84 -5.26 -18.89
N PRO A 60 5.60 -5.44 -18.40
CA PRO A 60 5.15 -6.67 -17.71
C PRO A 60 5.30 -7.96 -18.54
N SER A 61 5.39 -7.87 -19.87
CA SER A 61 5.52 -9.01 -20.78
C SER A 61 6.83 -9.78 -20.69
N ILE A 62 7.85 -9.28 -19.98
CA ILE A 62 9.18 -9.92 -19.86
C ILE A 62 9.30 -10.75 -18.56
N ASN A 63 8.24 -10.84 -17.75
CA ASN A 63 8.29 -11.46 -16.42
C ASN A 63 8.16 -13.00 -16.44
N ILE A 64 8.99 -13.67 -17.25
CA ILE A 64 9.09 -15.15 -17.34
C ILE A 64 9.42 -15.78 -15.98
N TRP A 65 10.14 -15.05 -15.13
CA TRP A 65 10.53 -15.48 -13.77
C TRP A 65 9.34 -15.81 -12.84
N ILE A 66 8.11 -15.36 -13.17
CA ILE A 66 6.89 -15.64 -12.38
C ILE A 66 6.52 -17.14 -12.40
N LEU A 67 6.96 -17.89 -13.41
CA LEU A 67 6.72 -19.33 -13.49
C LEU A 67 7.56 -20.13 -12.47
N TYR A 68 8.70 -19.58 -12.04
CA TYR A 68 9.62 -20.24 -11.11
C TYR A 68 8.97 -20.66 -9.78
N PRO A 69 8.28 -19.77 -9.03
CA PRO A 69 7.64 -20.14 -7.77
C PRO A 69 6.52 -21.19 -7.95
N GLN A 70 5.80 -21.20 -9.08
CA GLN A 70 4.81 -22.25 -9.36
C GLN A 70 5.48 -23.62 -9.50
N PHE A 71 6.59 -23.66 -10.25
CA PHE A 71 7.36 -24.88 -10.47
C PHE A 71 7.98 -25.39 -9.16
N CYS A 72 8.49 -24.50 -8.30
CA CYS A 72 9.03 -24.84 -6.99
C CYS A 72 7.99 -25.46 -6.04
N VAL A 73 6.74 -24.97 -6.05
CA VAL A 73 5.69 -25.55 -5.21
C VAL A 73 5.25 -26.92 -5.75
N LEU A 74 5.17 -27.09 -7.06
CA LEU A 74 4.87 -28.39 -7.68
C LEU A 74 5.92 -29.45 -7.32
N THR A 75 7.21 -29.12 -7.40
CA THR A 75 8.28 -30.07 -7.02
C THR A 75 8.26 -30.36 -5.52
N PHE A 76 7.94 -29.38 -4.68
CA PHE A 76 7.80 -29.57 -3.24
C PHE A 76 6.66 -30.54 -2.89
N GLU A 77 5.50 -30.40 -3.53
CA GLU A 77 4.34 -31.30 -3.35
C GLU A 77 4.64 -32.74 -3.78
N ILE A 78 5.36 -32.93 -4.89
CA ILE A 78 5.74 -34.26 -5.36
C ILE A 78 6.62 -34.97 -4.32
N ILE A 79 7.50 -34.23 -3.63
CA ILE A 79 8.44 -34.79 -2.65
C ILE A 79 7.75 -35.09 -1.30
N HIS A 80 6.85 -34.22 -0.82
CA HIS A 80 6.25 -34.33 0.52
C HIS A 80 4.87 -34.97 0.54
N GLY A 81 4.34 -35.35 -0.63
CA GLY A 81 2.98 -35.84 -0.80
C GLY A 81 2.01 -34.70 -1.07
N ALA A 82 1.22 -34.85 -2.13
CA ALA A 82 0.27 -33.85 -2.57
C ALA A 82 -0.92 -33.76 -1.59
N GLY A 83 -1.02 -32.65 -0.87
CA GLY A 83 -2.22 -32.32 -0.11
C GLY A 83 -3.34 -31.86 -1.06
N PHE A 84 -4.57 -32.35 -0.86
CA PHE A 84 -5.73 -31.94 -1.67
C PHE A 84 -5.93 -30.42 -1.73
N VAL A 85 -5.70 -29.72 -0.61
CA VAL A 85 -5.85 -28.25 -0.52
C VAL A 85 -4.78 -27.53 -1.35
N SER A 86 -3.57 -28.06 -1.39
CA SER A 86 -2.42 -27.40 -1.99
C SER A 86 -2.42 -27.57 -3.53
N THR A 87 -2.78 -28.76 -4.01
CA THR A 87 -2.99 -29.04 -5.44
C THR A 87 -4.13 -28.22 -6.04
N PHE A 88 -5.24 -28.06 -5.30
CA PHE A 88 -6.35 -27.21 -5.71
C PHE A 88 -5.92 -25.74 -5.86
N LEU A 89 -5.18 -25.21 -4.87
CA LEU A 89 -4.69 -23.82 -4.91
C LEU A 89 -3.67 -23.60 -6.04
N LEU A 90 -2.78 -24.56 -6.30
CA LEU A 90 -1.85 -24.48 -7.43
C LEU A 90 -2.56 -24.47 -8.77
N THR A 91 -3.57 -25.33 -8.94
CA THR A 91 -4.36 -25.38 -10.17
C THR A 91 -5.08 -24.05 -10.40
N LEU A 92 -5.67 -23.47 -9.34
CA LEU A 92 -6.29 -22.16 -9.40
C LEU A 92 -5.29 -21.07 -9.80
N SER A 93 -4.09 -21.09 -9.22
CA SER A 93 -3.02 -20.15 -9.55
C SER A 93 -2.56 -20.27 -11.02
N ALA A 94 -2.41 -21.49 -11.53
CA ALA A 94 -2.04 -21.73 -12.92
C ALA A 94 -3.10 -21.22 -13.89
N ILE A 95 -4.40 -21.46 -13.59
CA ILE A 95 -5.52 -20.94 -14.38
C ILE A 95 -5.49 -19.41 -14.45
N ILE A 96 -5.29 -18.74 -13.31
CA ILE A 96 -5.20 -17.28 -13.23
C ILE A 96 -4.03 -16.75 -14.06
N LEU A 97 -2.88 -17.43 -14.01
CA LEU A 97 -1.68 -17.05 -14.78
C LEU A 97 -1.93 -17.18 -16.29
N ILE A 98 -2.53 -18.29 -16.73
CA ILE A 98 -2.88 -18.51 -18.15
C ILE A 98 -3.87 -17.44 -18.64
N LEU A 99 -4.91 -17.15 -17.85
CA LEU A 99 -5.88 -16.10 -18.14
C LEU A 99 -5.23 -14.72 -18.22
N THR A 100 -4.30 -14.42 -17.31
CA THR A 100 -3.56 -13.14 -17.31
C THR A 100 -2.76 -12.94 -18.60
N ILE A 101 -2.12 -14.00 -19.11
CA ILE A 101 -1.31 -13.93 -20.34
C ILE A 101 -2.19 -13.84 -21.60
N HIS A 102 -3.24 -14.67 -21.69
CA HIS A 102 -4.02 -14.79 -22.92
C HIS A 102 -5.16 -13.77 -23.03
N LYS A 103 -5.85 -13.45 -21.93
CA LYS A 103 -7.01 -12.55 -21.91
C LYS A 103 -7.06 -11.74 -20.59
N PRO A 104 -6.20 -10.72 -20.44
CA PRO A 104 -6.17 -9.89 -19.23
C PRO A 104 -7.49 -9.15 -18.97
N ASP A 105 -8.29 -8.89 -19.99
CA ASP A 105 -9.59 -8.21 -19.86
C ASP A 105 -10.61 -9.02 -19.02
N SER A 106 -10.45 -10.33 -18.93
CA SER A 106 -11.32 -11.18 -18.10
C SER A 106 -11.13 -10.91 -16.59
N LEU A 107 -9.99 -10.32 -16.20
CA LEU A 107 -9.68 -9.96 -14.81
C LEU A 107 -10.21 -8.59 -14.43
N GLU A 108 -10.78 -7.83 -15.37
CA GLU A 108 -11.35 -6.51 -15.11
C GLU A 108 -12.45 -6.49 -14.04
N PRO A 109 -13.50 -7.34 -14.07
CA PRO A 109 -14.51 -7.34 -13.03
C PRO A 109 -13.93 -7.69 -11.65
N LEU A 110 -12.95 -8.61 -11.61
CA LEU A 110 -12.29 -9.00 -10.38
C LEU A 110 -11.45 -7.85 -9.80
N LEU A 111 -10.68 -7.15 -10.65
CA LEU A 111 -9.92 -5.98 -10.26
C LEU A 111 -10.85 -4.86 -9.75
N ALA A 112 -11.98 -4.62 -10.43
CA ALA A 112 -12.95 -3.59 -10.02
C ALA A 112 -13.53 -3.86 -8.62
N VAL A 113 -13.93 -5.11 -8.35
CA VAL A 113 -14.43 -5.51 -7.01
C VAL A 113 -13.32 -5.39 -5.96
N TRP A 114 -12.11 -5.86 -6.28
CA TRP A 114 -10.96 -5.77 -5.38
C TRP A 114 -10.63 -4.32 -5.03
N MET A 115 -10.60 -3.44 -6.04
CA MET A 115 -10.32 -2.02 -5.86
C MET A 115 -11.42 -1.30 -5.07
N LYS A 116 -12.69 -1.68 -5.25
CA LYS A 116 -13.79 -1.17 -4.44
C LYS A 116 -13.61 -1.52 -2.96
N GLY A 117 -13.21 -2.76 -2.67
CA GLY A 117 -12.87 -3.20 -1.31
C GLY A 117 -11.67 -2.44 -0.73
N ALA A 118 -10.60 -2.31 -1.50
CA ALA A 118 -9.41 -1.57 -1.09
C ALA A 118 -9.71 -0.09 -0.80
N HIS A 119 -10.55 0.54 -1.61
CA HIS A 119 -10.97 1.93 -1.40
C HIS A 119 -11.83 2.09 -0.14
N PHE A 120 -12.74 1.16 0.11
CA PHE A 120 -13.54 1.16 1.33
C PHE A 120 -12.67 1.02 2.58
N ILE A 121 -11.75 0.05 2.59
CA ILE A 121 -10.80 -0.16 3.69
C ILE A 121 -9.92 1.10 3.87
N GLY A 122 -9.41 1.64 2.77
CA GLY A 122 -8.61 2.87 2.78
C GLY A 122 -9.35 4.05 3.42
N SER A 123 -10.61 4.26 3.04
CA SER A 123 -11.45 5.32 3.61
C SER A 123 -11.65 5.14 5.12
N VAL A 124 -11.94 3.92 5.58
CA VAL A 124 -12.09 3.62 7.00
C VAL A 124 -10.80 3.89 7.77
N ILE A 125 -9.66 3.44 7.26
CA ILE A 125 -8.35 3.66 7.90
C ILE A 125 -8.02 5.15 7.96
N THR A 126 -8.16 5.89 6.85
CA THR A 126 -7.89 7.33 6.81
C THR A 126 -8.76 8.08 7.82
N ASN A 127 -10.05 7.77 7.88
CA ASN A 127 -10.97 8.37 8.84
C ASN A 127 -10.60 8.01 10.28
N ALA A 128 -10.26 6.75 10.56
CA ALA A 128 -9.84 6.31 11.88
C ALA A 128 -8.56 7.04 12.34
N ILE A 129 -7.56 7.14 11.47
CA ILE A 129 -6.30 7.86 11.76
C ILE A 129 -6.59 9.33 12.04
N LEU A 130 -7.43 9.98 11.24
CA LEU A 130 -7.83 11.38 11.43
C LEU A 130 -8.53 11.60 12.77
N ILE A 131 -9.47 10.72 13.14
CA ILE A 131 -10.18 10.77 14.43
C ILE A 131 -9.18 10.65 15.57
N ILE A 132 -8.33 9.62 15.54
CA ILE A 132 -7.32 9.38 16.59
C ILE A 132 -6.37 10.59 16.67
N PHE A 133 -5.87 11.09 15.55
CA PHE A 133 -4.97 12.23 15.52
C PHE A 133 -5.64 13.49 16.10
N PHE A 134 -6.89 13.76 15.72
CA PHE A 134 -7.61 14.92 16.22
C PHE A 134 -7.87 14.85 17.73
N TYR A 135 -8.31 13.69 18.25
CA TYR A 135 -8.65 13.56 19.67
C TYR A 135 -7.43 13.31 20.57
N CYS A 136 -6.39 12.63 20.09
CA CYS A 136 -5.20 12.32 20.89
C CYS A 136 -4.11 13.39 20.77
N VAL A 137 -4.05 14.17 19.68
CA VAL A 137 -3.00 15.18 19.46
C VAL A 137 -3.59 16.58 19.49
N LEU A 138 -4.49 16.91 18.57
CA LEU A 138 -4.97 18.29 18.43
C LEU A 138 -5.82 18.76 19.61
N SER A 139 -6.72 17.90 20.09
CA SER A 139 -7.63 18.21 21.21
C SER A 139 -6.88 18.48 22.53
N PRO A 140 -5.94 17.63 22.99
CA PRO A 140 -5.18 17.94 24.21
C PRO A 140 -4.28 19.15 24.04
N VAL A 141 -3.68 19.36 22.87
CA VAL A 141 -2.90 20.59 22.61
C VAL A 141 -3.78 21.83 22.77
N GLY A 142 -4.97 21.86 22.17
CA GLY A 142 -5.92 22.95 22.35
C GLY A 142 -6.39 23.12 23.80
N LEU A 143 -6.59 22.01 24.51
CA LEU A 143 -6.99 22.02 25.92
C LEU A 143 -5.86 22.56 26.82
N ILE A 144 -4.61 22.20 26.55
CA ILE A 144 -3.42 22.75 27.22
C ILE A 144 -3.32 24.26 26.98
N PHE A 145 -3.45 24.74 25.73
CA PHE A 145 -3.45 26.18 25.45
C PHE A 145 -4.58 26.92 26.18
N ARG A 146 -5.76 26.29 26.29
CA ARG A 146 -6.89 26.83 27.05
C ARG A 146 -6.58 26.91 28.56
N LEU A 147 -5.92 25.89 29.13
CA LEU A 147 -5.50 25.88 30.54
C LEU A 147 -4.43 26.93 30.83
N ILE A 148 -3.47 27.12 29.92
CA ILE A 148 -2.43 28.15 30.02
C ILE A 148 -3.01 29.57 29.82
N LYS A 149 -4.31 29.69 29.47
CA LYS A 149 -5.00 30.96 29.16
C LYS A 149 -4.31 31.82 28.10
N LYS A 150 -3.36 31.24 27.34
CA LYS A 150 -2.61 31.94 26.30
C LYS A 150 -3.53 32.17 25.12
N ASP A 151 -4.00 33.40 25.00
CA ASP A 151 -4.77 33.83 23.85
C ASP A 151 -3.79 34.17 22.73
N LEU A 152 -3.55 33.22 21.82
CA LEU A 152 -2.64 33.44 20.68
C LEU A 152 -3.30 34.27 19.57
N LEU A 153 -4.61 34.45 19.64
CA LEU A 153 -5.43 35.01 18.57
C LEU A 153 -6.27 36.20 19.05
N ASP A 154 -5.96 36.75 20.23
CA ASP A 154 -6.67 37.85 20.91
C ASP A 154 -8.20 37.74 20.77
N ARG A 155 -8.73 36.52 20.98
CA ARG A 155 -10.15 36.21 20.75
C ARG A 155 -11.05 36.70 21.88
N ARG A 156 -10.50 37.09 23.03
CA ARG A 156 -11.28 37.69 24.11
C ARG A 156 -11.77 39.08 23.71
N ILE A 157 -13.08 39.27 23.75
CA ILE A 157 -13.73 40.56 23.49
C ILE A 157 -13.43 41.51 24.66
N ASP A 158 -12.46 42.40 24.49
CA ASP A 158 -12.22 43.54 25.36
C ASP A 158 -13.26 44.64 25.09
N HIS A 159 -14.20 44.81 26.03
CA HIS A 159 -15.24 45.84 25.95
C HIS A 159 -14.72 47.25 26.25
N LYS A 160 -13.47 47.38 26.71
CA LYS A 160 -12.81 48.66 26.99
C LYS A 160 -11.87 49.09 25.87
N ALA A 161 -11.67 48.26 24.85
CA ALA A 161 -10.84 48.61 23.71
C ALA A 161 -11.63 49.50 22.74
N ASP A 162 -11.10 50.69 22.43
CA ASP A 162 -11.69 51.63 21.47
C ASP A 162 -11.69 51.07 20.04
N SER A 163 -10.78 50.15 19.72
CA SER A 163 -10.70 49.42 18.45
C SER A 163 -9.83 48.17 18.58
N TYR A 164 -10.22 47.07 17.92
CA TYR A 164 -9.40 45.86 17.76
C TYR A 164 -8.39 45.97 16.63
N TRP A 165 -8.35 47.11 15.93
CA TRP A 165 -7.41 47.33 14.84
C TRP A 165 -6.00 47.51 15.40
N ASN A 166 -5.14 46.52 15.17
CA ASN A 166 -3.71 46.66 15.44
C ASN A 166 -3.14 47.71 14.49
N ILE A 167 -2.90 48.91 15.02
CA ILE A 167 -2.27 50.00 14.26
C ILE A 167 -0.85 49.56 13.96
N GLU A 168 -0.58 49.29 12.69
CA GLU A 168 0.76 48.98 12.21
C GLU A 168 1.65 50.20 12.46
N LYS A 169 2.78 49.99 13.14
CA LYS A 169 3.74 51.07 13.37
C LYS A 169 4.18 51.58 11.99
N GLU A 170 4.29 52.91 11.82
CA GLU A 170 4.85 53.47 10.59
C GLU A 170 6.30 52.98 10.42
N ILE A 171 6.47 51.90 9.67
CA ILE A 171 7.77 51.42 9.24
C ILE A 171 8.15 52.29 8.05
N LYS A 172 9.31 52.95 8.12
CA LYS A 172 9.84 53.70 6.97
C LYS A 172 9.87 52.79 5.75
N PHE A 173 9.19 53.22 4.69
CA PHE A 173 9.06 52.46 3.45
C PHE A 173 10.45 52.03 2.93
N ASN A 174 10.72 50.72 2.93
CA ASN A 174 11.92 50.12 2.36
C ASN A 174 11.51 49.10 1.29
N LYS A 175 11.96 49.32 0.05
CA LYS A 175 11.70 48.41 -1.08
C LYS A 175 12.15 46.98 -0.81
N GLU A 176 13.21 46.79 -0.01
CA GLU A 176 13.72 45.47 0.35
C GLU A 176 12.71 44.62 1.15
N HIS A 177 11.82 45.25 1.92
CA HIS A 177 10.79 44.52 2.67
C HIS A 177 9.72 43.93 1.74
N CYS A 178 9.34 44.66 0.69
CA CYS A 178 8.37 44.18 -0.31
C CYS A 178 8.92 43.00 -1.13
N LEU A 179 10.24 42.97 -1.35
CA LEU A 179 10.89 41.90 -2.13
C LEU A 179 11.09 40.60 -1.34
N ARG A 180 10.98 40.62 -0.01
CA ARG A 180 11.10 39.40 0.84
C ARG A 180 9.79 38.63 1.02
N GLN A 181 8.68 39.17 0.54
CA GLN A 181 7.34 38.62 0.75
C GLN A 181 6.90 37.64 -0.36
N PHE A 182 7.64 37.59 -1.46
CA PHE A 182 7.50 36.65 -2.58
C PHE A 182 8.72 35.76 -2.66
#